data_AF-A0A1S4CCB6-F1
#
_entry.id   AF-A0A1S4CCB6-F1
#
_cell.length_a   1.000
_cell.length_b   1.000
_cell.length_c   1.000
_cell.angle_alpha   90.00
_cell.angle_beta   90.00
_cell.angle_gamma   90.00
#
_symmetry.space_group_name_H-M   'P 1'
#
loop_
_entity.id
_entity.type
_entity.pdbx_description
1 polymer ?
#
loop_
_entity_poly.entity_id
_entity_poly.type
_entity_poly.pdbx_seq_one_letter_code
_entity_poly.pdbx_strand_id
1 'polypeptide(L)'
;MANRRCVQTLSRHLTYLLSPNPSSLHSLTSISPQTLTPQILKSIDTLTPSPKCPNVTTKISSFHRHFCSNRPINSDDDEEGSEEETDDDDHDVEGLESNIEPSREYTPEEKEHEAAEIGYKVIGPLQKSDRVFKPYEPVFAVVQIGFHQFKVSNGESIFTEKLKFCEVNDKLILNKVLLLGSTTQTIIGRPILPDAAVHAFVEEHALDAKVLIFKKKRRKNYRRTRGHRQELTKLRITDIQGIEKPEVAPPLKTEKKGVKKVAVAA
;
A
#
# COMPACT_ATOMS: atom_id res chain seq x y z
N MET A 1 -33.58 3.54 33.81
CA MET A 1 -33.01 2.44 34.62
C MET A 1 -31.52 2.37 34.31
N ALA A 2 -30.63 3.13 34.96
CA ALA A 2 -30.03 2.87 36.29
C ALA A 2 -29.59 1.38 36.40
N ASN A 3 -28.31 0.99 36.50
CA ASN A 3 -27.20 1.55 37.30
C ASN A 3 -25.83 1.14 36.71
N ARG A 4 -24.91 2.10 36.55
CA ARG A 4 -23.69 2.34 37.37
C ARG A 4 -22.64 1.22 37.39
N ARG A 5 -21.41 1.55 36.95
CA ARG A 5 -20.22 1.60 37.83
C ARG A 5 -19.07 2.37 37.17
N CYS A 6 -18.53 3.28 37.96
CA CYS A 6 -17.44 4.22 37.71
C CYS A 6 -16.22 3.72 38.50
N VAL A 7 -14.99 3.79 37.96
CA VAL A 7 -13.78 4.01 38.77
C VAL A 7 -12.66 4.73 37.97
N GLN A 8 -12.57 6.03 38.21
CA GLN A 8 -11.41 6.90 38.47
C GLN A 8 -10.08 6.80 37.68
N THR A 9 -9.73 7.99 37.19
CA THR A 9 -8.44 8.54 36.73
C THR A 9 -7.35 8.56 37.80
N LEU A 10 -6.08 8.29 37.42
CA LEU A 10 -4.90 8.84 38.11
C LEU A 10 -3.80 9.22 37.10
N SER A 11 -3.54 10.53 37.02
CA SER A 11 -2.34 11.14 36.46
C SER A 11 -1.21 11.06 37.49
N ARG A 12 0.02 10.80 37.04
CA ARG A 12 1.24 11.12 37.79
C ARG A 12 2.24 11.80 36.85
N HIS A 13 2.32 13.11 36.99
CA HIS A 13 3.46 13.92 36.58
C HIS A 13 4.66 13.62 37.51
N LEU A 14 5.85 13.44 36.93
CA LEU A 14 7.12 13.64 37.62
C LEU A 14 8.10 14.29 36.64
N THR A 15 8.41 15.55 36.94
CA THR A 15 9.50 16.35 36.40
C THR A 15 10.75 16.09 37.22
N TYR A 16 11.91 15.86 36.59
CA TYR A 16 13.21 16.10 37.20
C TYR A 16 14.21 16.67 36.18
N LEU A 17 15.02 17.59 36.69
CA LEU A 17 15.87 18.56 36.00
C LEU A 17 17.21 17.97 35.52
N LEU A 18 17.81 18.66 34.54
CA LEU A 18 19.14 18.49 33.93
C LEU A 18 20.32 18.49 34.92
N SER A 19 21.38 17.75 34.59
CA SER A 19 22.80 18.13 34.80
C SER A 19 23.76 17.21 34.01
N PRO A 20 24.96 17.66 33.53
CA PRO A 20 25.71 17.02 32.43
C PRO A 20 27.04 16.31 32.81
N ASN A 21 27.33 15.20 32.09
CA ASN A 21 28.64 14.61 31.70
C ASN A 21 29.68 14.18 32.79
N PRO A 22 30.81 13.50 32.44
CA PRO A 22 30.96 12.16 31.83
C PRO A 22 31.99 11.28 32.61
N SER A 23 32.02 9.94 32.43
CA SER A 23 33.24 9.08 32.35
C SER A 23 33.05 7.59 32.75
N SER A 24 33.80 6.77 32.00
CA SER A 24 34.41 5.45 32.28
C SER A 24 33.57 4.17 32.46
N LEU A 25 33.72 3.29 31.44
CA LEU A 25 34.16 1.88 31.51
C LEU A 25 33.49 0.93 32.52
N HIS A 26 32.88 -0.16 32.02
CA HIS A 26 33.43 -1.53 32.12
C HIS A 26 32.55 -2.57 31.39
N SER A 27 33.22 -3.51 30.74
CA SER A 27 32.77 -4.66 29.97
C SER A 27 32.32 -5.84 30.84
N LEU A 28 31.23 -6.54 30.48
CA LEU A 28 30.95 -7.95 30.88
C LEU A 28 30.01 -8.59 29.81
N THR A 29 30.54 -9.43 28.91
CA THR A 29 30.60 -10.92 28.95
C THR A 29 29.28 -11.66 28.66
N SER A 30 29.25 -12.23 27.45
CA SER A 30 28.64 -13.48 26.96
C SER A 30 27.57 -14.20 27.78
N ILE A 31 26.38 -14.38 27.18
CA ILE A 31 25.39 -15.38 27.59
C ILE A 31 25.22 -16.38 26.43
N SER A 32 25.51 -17.65 26.70
CA SER A 32 25.27 -18.79 25.80
C SER A 32 23.82 -19.29 25.88
N PRO A 33 23.20 -19.81 24.80
CA PRO A 33 21.87 -20.40 24.86
C PRO A 33 21.91 -21.89 25.20
N GLN A 34 21.05 -22.34 26.12
CA GLN A 34 20.76 -23.76 26.33
C GLN A 34 19.45 -24.13 25.64
N THR A 35 19.51 -25.19 24.82
CA THR A 35 18.39 -25.81 24.12
C THR A 35 17.73 -26.86 25.02
N LEU A 36 16.40 -26.93 25.03
CA LEU A 36 15.66 -28.04 25.63
C LEU A 36 14.66 -28.63 24.63
N THR A 37 14.78 -29.94 24.48
CA THR A 37 14.03 -30.88 23.64
C THR A 37 12.63 -31.22 24.19
N PRO A 38 11.67 -31.63 23.35
CA PRO A 38 10.34 -32.06 23.81
C PRO A 38 10.30 -33.56 24.13
N GLN A 39 9.61 -33.94 25.21
CA GLN A 39 9.22 -35.33 25.47
C GLN A 39 7.74 -35.57 25.23
N ILE A 40 7.51 -36.64 24.48
CA ILE A 40 6.26 -37.27 24.07
C ILE A 40 5.72 -38.11 25.24
N LEU A 41 4.42 -38.07 25.52
CA LEU A 41 3.72 -39.17 26.18
C LEU A 41 2.37 -39.46 25.50
N LYS A 42 2.14 -40.76 25.28
CA LYS A 42 0.99 -41.40 24.65
C LYS A 42 0.02 -41.93 25.72
N SER A 43 -1.27 -41.98 25.36
CA SER A 43 -2.33 -42.97 25.70
C SER A 43 -2.69 -43.17 27.19
N ILE A 44 -3.94 -43.39 27.61
CA ILE A 44 -4.70 -44.66 27.51
C ILE A 44 -6.16 -44.43 28.03
N ASP A 45 -7.12 -45.05 27.33
CA ASP A 45 -8.43 -45.68 27.65
C ASP A 45 -9.72 -44.98 28.18
N THR A 46 -10.71 -45.02 27.27
CA THR A 46 -12.13 -45.47 27.30
C THR A 46 -12.88 -45.73 28.61
N LEU A 47 -14.11 -45.19 28.72
CA LEU A 47 -15.34 -45.89 29.19
C LEU A 47 -16.63 -45.22 28.65
N THR A 48 -17.58 -46.04 28.16
CA THR A 48 -19.03 -45.78 27.91
C THR A 48 -19.80 -46.98 28.54
N PRO A 49 -21.16 -47.06 28.69
CA PRO A 49 -22.27 -46.28 28.07
C PRO A 49 -23.52 -45.92 28.96
N SER A 50 -24.33 -44.94 28.47
CA SER A 50 -25.82 -44.66 28.51
C SER A 50 -26.78 -45.16 29.63
N PRO A 51 -28.11 -44.85 29.66
CA PRO A 51 -28.94 -43.76 29.07
C PRO A 51 -29.91 -43.09 30.10
N LYS A 52 -30.61 -42.01 29.70
CA LYS A 52 -32.05 -41.74 29.97
C LYS A 52 -32.45 -40.32 29.51
N CYS A 53 -33.35 -40.25 28.53
CA CYS A 53 -34.12 -39.05 28.18
C CYS A 53 -35.36 -38.94 29.09
N PRO A 54 -35.92 -37.73 29.24
CA PRO A 54 -37.31 -37.56 28.83
C PRO A 54 -37.59 -36.27 28.03
N ASN A 55 -38.61 -36.40 27.19
CA ASN A 55 -39.19 -35.40 26.29
C ASN A 55 -39.80 -34.21 27.04
N VAL A 56 -39.59 -32.99 26.52
CA VAL A 56 -40.57 -31.89 26.65
C VAL A 56 -40.64 -31.11 25.34
N THR A 57 -41.72 -31.36 24.60
CA THR A 57 -42.35 -30.46 23.63
C THR A 57 -42.79 -29.17 24.31
N THR A 58 -42.52 -28.00 23.70
CA THR A 58 -43.54 -26.95 23.46
C THR A 58 -43.00 -25.78 22.62
N LYS A 59 -43.71 -25.54 21.51
CA LYS A 59 -44.21 -24.26 20.97
C LYS A 59 -43.19 -23.16 20.63
N ILE A 60 -42.95 -23.09 19.31
CA ILE A 60 -42.53 -21.90 18.57
C ILE A 60 -43.59 -20.82 18.72
N SER A 61 -43.22 -19.67 19.31
CA SER A 61 -43.97 -18.42 19.19
C SER A 61 -43.11 -17.42 18.43
N SER A 62 -43.54 -17.07 17.23
CA SER A 62 -42.99 -16.00 16.41
C SER A 62 -43.36 -14.65 17.03
N PHE A 63 -42.42 -14.02 17.73
CA PHE A 63 -42.54 -12.60 18.07
C PHE A 63 -41.82 -11.75 17.04
N HIS A 64 -42.64 -11.11 16.21
CA HIS A 64 -42.31 -10.01 15.32
C HIS A 64 -41.65 -8.89 16.14
N ARG A 65 -40.38 -8.58 15.87
CA ARG A 65 -39.74 -7.38 16.42
C ARG A 65 -40.19 -6.18 15.57
N HIS A 66 -41.22 -5.48 16.02
CA HIS A 66 -41.53 -4.15 15.54
C HIS A 66 -40.46 -3.18 16.06
N PHE A 67 -39.74 -2.58 15.13
CA PHE A 67 -38.80 -1.49 15.38
C PHE A 67 -39.62 -0.20 15.47
N CYS A 68 -40.07 0.17 16.68
CA CYS A 68 -40.75 1.43 16.91
C CYS A 68 -39.72 2.56 17.02
N SER A 69 -39.62 3.38 15.98
CA SER A 69 -39.01 4.71 16.05
C SER A 69 -39.99 5.65 16.75
N ASN A 70 -39.63 6.15 17.93
CA ASN A 70 -40.31 7.29 18.54
C ASN A 70 -40.02 8.55 17.70
N ARG A 71 -41.00 9.02 16.92
CA ARG A 71 -41.13 10.42 16.51
C ARG A 71 -42.38 10.97 17.20
N PRO A 72 -42.32 12.15 17.83
CA PRO A 72 -43.49 12.75 18.43
C PRO A 72 -44.45 13.22 17.34
N ILE A 73 -45.73 12.90 17.54
CA ILE A 73 -46.88 13.38 16.79
C ILE A 73 -47.16 14.81 17.28
N ASN A 74 -47.07 15.78 16.38
CA ASN A 74 -47.86 17.01 16.40
C ASN A 74 -48.86 16.81 15.24
N SER A 75 -50.10 16.45 15.54
CA SER A 75 -51.28 17.32 15.50
C SER A 75 -51.43 18.05 14.16
N ASP A 76 -52.34 17.49 13.37
CA ASP A 76 -53.34 18.15 12.52
C ASP A 76 -52.84 19.21 11.53
N ASP A 77 -52.87 18.86 10.25
CA ASP A 77 -53.51 19.67 9.20
C ASP A 77 -53.71 18.80 7.95
N ASP A 78 -54.98 18.58 7.62
CA ASP A 78 -55.45 18.04 6.35
C ASP A 78 -55.23 19.10 5.25
N GLU A 79 -54.38 18.83 4.27
CA GLU A 79 -54.58 19.38 2.92
C GLU A 79 -54.16 18.36 1.86
N GLU A 80 -55.16 17.92 1.08
CA GLU A 80 -54.98 17.30 -0.21
C GLU A 80 -54.25 18.27 -1.15
N GLY A 81 -53.02 17.94 -1.52
CA GLY A 81 -52.22 18.68 -2.48
C GLY A 81 -51.93 17.83 -3.71
N SER A 82 -52.63 18.16 -4.78
CA SER A 82 -52.57 17.69 -6.16
C SER A 82 -51.24 17.13 -6.66
N GLU A 83 -51.35 16.05 -7.45
CA GLU A 83 -50.38 15.61 -8.44
C GLU A 83 -50.00 16.80 -9.35
N GLU A 84 -48.84 17.40 -9.14
CA GLU A 84 -48.19 18.23 -10.15
C GLU A 84 -47.27 17.31 -10.97
N GLU A 85 -47.80 16.89 -12.12
CA GLU A 85 -46.98 16.40 -13.22
C GLU A 85 -45.98 17.49 -13.56
N THR A 86 -44.70 17.21 -13.33
CA THR A 86 -43.64 18.06 -13.86
C THR A 86 -43.50 17.66 -15.32
N ASP A 87 -44.14 18.42 -16.19
CA ASP A 87 -43.83 18.45 -17.62
C ASP A 87 -42.33 18.78 -17.72
N ASP A 88 -41.54 17.81 -18.19
CA ASP A 88 -40.15 18.02 -18.55
C ASP A 88 -40.14 18.96 -19.77
N ASP A 89 -40.20 20.27 -19.51
CA ASP A 89 -39.96 21.31 -20.51
C ASP A 89 -38.59 21.05 -21.16
N ASP A 90 -38.62 20.68 -22.45
CA ASP A 90 -37.49 20.71 -23.36
C ASP A 90 -37.00 22.15 -23.48
N HIS A 91 -36.24 22.62 -22.51
CA HIS A 91 -35.43 23.82 -22.65
C HIS A 91 -34.21 23.46 -23.50
N ASP A 92 -34.29 23.83 -24.78
CA ASP A 92 -33.16 23.98 -25.67
C ASP A 92 -32.06 24.81 -24.98
N VAL A 93 -31.08 24.14 -24.36
CA VAL A 93 -29.87 24.80 -23.85
C VAL A 93 -28.94 25.06 -25.05
N GLU A 94 -29.38 26.00 -25.89
CA GLU A 94 -28.51 26.75 -26.79
C GLU A 94 -27.54 27.55 -25.91
N GLY A 95 -26.25 27.19 -25.96
CA GLY A 95 -25.18 28.02 -25.42
C GLY A 95 -24.60 27.64 -24.05
N LEU A 96 -24.28 26.36 -23.81
CA LEU A 96 -23.22 26.02 -22.85
C LEU A 96 -21.87 26.25 -23.53
N GLU A 97 -21.46 27.52 -23.62
CA GLU A 97 -20.05 27.85 -23.72
C GLU A 97 -19.36 27.18 -22.55
N SER A 98 -18.48 26.25 -22.86
CA SER A 98 -17.68 25.53 -21.89
C SER A 98 -16.91 26.56 -21.08
N ASN A 99 -17.38 26.85 -19.87
CA ASN A 99 -16.57 27.42 -18.80
C ASN A 99 -15.49 26.38 -18.46
N ILE A 100 -14.49 26.30 -19.34
CA ILE A 100 -13.21 25.68 -19.09
C ILE A 100 -12.63 26.55 -17.98
N GLU A 101 -12.76 26.11 -16.74
CA GLU A 101 -12.00 26.71 -15.64
C GLU A 101 -10.55 26.84 -16.12
N PRO A 102 -9.93 28.02 -16.02
CA PRO A 102 -8.55 28.18 -16.42
C PRO A 102 -7.74 27.14 -15.65
N SER A 103 -7.09 26.24 -16.38
CA SER A 103 -6.18 25.26 -15.80
C SER A 103 -5.22 26.03 -14.94
N ARG A 104 -5.32 25.88 -13.61
CA ARG A 104 -4.42 26.55 -12.67
C ARG A 104 -2.99 26.23 -13.10
N GLU A 105 -2.31 27.23 -13.65
CA GLU A 105 -0.93 27.07 -14.09
C GLU A 105 -0.08 26.95 -12.84
N TYR A 106 0.46 25.74 -12.60
CA TYR A 106 1.38 25.52 -11.50
C TYR A 106 2.69 26.25 -11.78
N THR A 107 3.13 27.04 -10.82
CA THR A 107 4.48 27.60 -10.85
C THR A 107 5.52 26.47 -10.79
N PRO A 108 6.72 26.63 -11.37
CA PRO A 108 7.75 25.60 -11.32
C PRO A 108 8.09 25.15 -9.89
N GLU A 109 8.12 26.09 -8.95
CA GLU A 109 8.40 25.83 -7.53
C GLU A 109 7.32 24.97 -6.87
N GLU A 110 6.03 25.23 -7.17
CA GLU A 110 4.92 24.40 -6.70
C GLU A 110 5.01 22.97 -7.24
N LYS A 111 5.37 22.80 -8.53
CA LYS A 111 5.54 21.47 -9.13
C LYS A 111 6.65 20.67 -8.43
N GLU A 112 7.76 21.33 -8.13
CA GLU A 112 8.88 20.70 -7.42
C GLU A 112 8.49 20.34 -5.98
N HIS A 113 7.76 21.20 -5.28
CA HIS A 113 7.31 20.95 -3.91
C HIS A 113 6.32 19.77 -3.86
N GLU A 114 5.31 19.75 -4.74
CA GLU A 114 4.36 18.64 -4.84
C GLU A 114 5.04 17.31 -5.22
N ALA A 115 6.01 17.35 -6.15
CA ALA A 115 6.79 16.16 -6.50
C ALA A 115 7.61 15.64 -5.31
N ALA A 116 8.26 16.55 -4.57
CA ALA A 116 9.04 16.23 -3.38
C ALA A 116 8.16 15.64 -2.25
N GLU A 117 6.93 16.14 -2.09
CA GLU A 117 5.95 15.59 -1.16
C GLU A 117 5.53 14.16 -1.52
N ILE A 118 5.39 13.82 -2.81
CA ILE A 118 5.14 12.45 -3.25
C ILE A 118 6.40 11.58 -3.04
N GLY A 119 7.58 12.18 -3.14
CA GLY A 119 8.87 11.56 -2.84
C GLY A 119 9.83 11.44 -4.01
N TYR A 120 9.60 12.19 -5.10
CA TYR A 120 10.45 12.18 -6.28
C TYR A 120 10.88 13.59 -6.69
N LYS A 121 11.98 13.66 -7.44
CA LYS A 121 12.47 14.88 -8.08
C LYS A 121 12.73 14.58 -9.55
N VAL A 122 12.28 15.46 -10.44
CA VAL A 122 12.56 15.39 -11.87
C VAL A 122 13.89 16.08 -12.15
N ILE A 123 14.82 15.40 -12.82
CA ILE A 123 16.09 16.01 -13.26
C ILE A 123 15.96 16.58 -14.67
N GLY A 124 15.23 15.87 -15.54
CA GLY A 124 15.06 16.19 -16.96
C GLY A 124 15.11 14.95 -17.84
N PRO A 125 15.07 15.12 -19.17
CA PRO A 125 14.90 14.01 -20.10
C PRO A 125 16.17 13.16 -20.27
N LEU A 126 15.95 11.88 -20.53
CA LEU A 126 16.98 10.90 -20.85
C LEU A 126 17.56 11.17 -22.23
N GLN A 127 18.89 11.34 -22.30
CA GLN A 127 19.57 11.55 -23.57
C GLN A 127 19.90 10.19 -24.20
N LYS A 128 19.88 10.11 -25.54
CA LYS A 128 20.18 8.87 -26.27
C LYS A 128 21.61 8.35 -26.04
N SER A 129 22.52 9.25 -25.67
CA SER A 129 23.92 8.92 -25.34
C SER A 129 24.08 8.24 -23.99
N ASP A 130 23.09 8.36 -23.10
CA ASP A 130 23.21 7.88 -21.73
C ASP A 130 23.12 6.36 -21.70
N ARG A 131 24.19 5.69 -21.27
CA ARG A 131 24.18 4.25 -20.99
C ARG A 131 23.69 4.02 -19.57
N VAL A 132 22.37 4.02 -19.42
CA VAL A 132 21.69 4.03 -18.12
C VAL A 132 21.69 2.64 -17.45
N PHE A 133 21.60 1.59 -18.26
CA PHE A 133 21.51 0.23 -17.75
C PHE A 133 22.88 -0.31 -17.38
N LYS A 134 23.06 -0.52 -16.08
CA LYS A 134 24.22 -1.18 -15.49
C LYS A 134 23.95 -2.69 -15.37
N PRO A 135 24.99 -3.53 -15.28
CA PRO A 135 24.80 -4.92 -14.87
C PRO A 135 24.15 -4.98 -13.48
N TYR A 136 23.48 -6.09 -13.19
CA TYR A 136 22.83 -6.29 -11.90
C TYR A 136 23.83 -6.20 -10.75
N GLU A 137 23.49 -5.38 -9.76
CA GLU A 137 24.23 -5.24 -8.51
C GLU A 137 23.42 -5.92 -7.39
N PRO A 138 24.04 -6.70 -6.48
CA PRO A 138 23.35 -7.41 -5.40
C PRO A 138 22.98 -6.46 -4.24
N VAL A 139 22.24 -5.41 -4.58
CA VAL A 139 21.76 -4.35 -3.70
C VAL A 139 20.27 -4.13 -3.96
N PHE A 140 19.54 -3.81 -2.90
CA PHE A 140 18.14 -3.43 -2.99
C PHE A 140 17.84 -2.23 -2.09
N ALA A 141 16.78 -1.51 -2.44
CA ALA A 141 16.23 -0.42 -1.64
C ALA A 141 14.74 -0.66 -1.39
N VAL A 142 14.22 -0.09 -0.31
CA VAL A 142 12.78 0.08 -0.11
C VAL A 142 12.47 1.56 -0.27
N VAL A 143 11.76 1.89 -1.34
CA VAL A 143 11.36 3.27 -1.67
C VAL A 143 9.88 3.47 -1.38
N GLN A 144 9.53 4.67 -0.94
CA GLN A 144 8.14 5.08 -0.78
C GLN A 144 7.79 6.11 -1.85
N ILE A 145 6.73 5.84 -2.61
CA ILE A 145 6.19 6.75 -3.63
C ILE A 145 4.72 6.97 -3.26
N GLY A 146 4.38 8.20 -2.87
CA GLY A 146 3.07 8.50 -2.28
C GLY A 146 2.84 7.69 -1.00
N PHE A 147 1.81 6.85 -1.02
CA PHE A 147 1.45 5.97 0.11
C PHE A 147 1.92 4.52 -0.03
N HIS A 148 2.52 4.16 -1.17
CA HIS A 148 2.96 2.79 -1.45
C HIS A 148 4.47 2.64 -1.27
N GLN A 149 4.88 1.46 -0.78
CA GLN A 149 6.28 1.09 -0.60
C GLN A 149 6.65 -0.02 -1.59
N PHE A 150 7.79 0.12 -2.23
CA PHE A 150 8.30 -0.82 -3.23
C PHE A 150 9.70 -1.26 -2.85
N LYS A 151 9.94 -2.57 -2.87
CA LYS A 151 11.29 -3.11 -2.87
C LYS A 151 11.80 -3.08 -4.31
N VAL A 152 12.97 -2.50 -4.52
CA VAL A 152 13.54 -2.32 -5.86
C VAL A 152 15.01 -2.72 -5.90
N SER A 153 15.40 -3.32 -7.02
CA SER A 153 16.80 -3.53 -7.40
C SER A 153 17.14 -2.83 -8.72
N ASN A 154 18.43 -2.72 -9.03
CA ASN A 154 18.87 -2.14 -10.30
C ASN A 154 18.32 -2.94 -11.49
N GLY A 155 17.75 -2.25 -12.47
CA GLY A 155 17.21 -2.84 -13.68
C GLY A 155 15.82 -3.43 -13.53
N GLU A 156 15.17 -3.27 -12.38
CA GLU A 156 13.78 -3.67 -12.19
C GLU A 156 12.82 -2.60 -12.70
N SER A 157 11.62 -3.01 -13.12
CA SER A 157 10.52 -2.10 -13.48
C SER A 157 9.38 -2.22 -12.47
N ILE A 158 8.86 -1.09 -12.02
CA ILE A 158 7.73 -1.02 -11.09
C ILE A 158 6.60 -0.18 -11.67
N PHE A 159 5.36 -0.52 -11.32
CA PHE A 159 4.20 0.31 -11.60
C PHE A 159 3.83 1.12 -10.37
N THR A 160 3.66 2.42 -10.56
CA THR A 160 3.25 3.35 -9.51
C THR A 160 1.95 4.04 -9.89
N GLU A 161 1.36 4.75 -8.93
CA GLU A 161 0.35 5.76 -9.23
C GLU A 161 0.86 6.77 -10.27
N LYS A 162 -0.08 7.42 -10.97
CA LYS A 162 0.26 8.44 -11.95
C LYS A 162 1.02 9.59 -11.30
N LEU A 163 2.21 9.84 -11.81
CA LEU A 163 3.01 11.01 -11.47
C LEU A 163 2.65 12.17 -12.41
N LYS A 164 2.26 13.33 -11.84
CA LYS A 164 1.68 14.45 -12.62
C LYS A 164 2.71 15.26 -13.40
N PHE A 165 3.91 15.44 -12.85
CA PHE A 165 4.90 16.42 -13.30
C PHE A 165 6.10 15.80 -14.03
N CYS A 166 5.95 14.59 -14.58
CA CYS A 166 7.01 13.94 -15.35
C CYS A 166 6.46 13.45 -16.69
N GLU A 167 7.32 13.43 -17.69
CA GLU A 167 7.04 12.93 -19.02
C GLU A 167 7.77 11.60 -19.28
N VAL A 168 7.42 10.96 -20.40
CA VAL A 168 8.08 9.72 -20.83
C VAL A 168 9.54 10.01 -21.14
N ASN A 169 10.43 9.14 -20.65
CA ASN A 169 11.89 9.28 -20.68
C ASN A 169 12.47 10.32 -19.71
N ASP A 170 11.72 10.89 -18.77
CA ASP A 170 12.33 11.73 -17.74
C ASP A 170 13.12 10.90 -16.72
N LYS A 171 14.29 11.41 -16.34
CA LYS A 171 15.10 10.92 -15.21
C LYS A 171 14.53 11.44 -13.91
N LEU A 172 14.29 10.51 -12.99
CA LEU A 172 13.76 10.78 -11.67
C LEU A 172 14.75 10.36 -10.59
N ILE A 173 14.81 11.13 -9.52
CA ILE A 173 15.44 10.73 -8.25
C ILE A 173 14.34 10.48 -7.24
N LEU A 174 14.29 9.28 -6.70
CA LEU A 174 13.40 8.92 -5.58
C LEU A 174 14.15 9.19 -4.28
N ASN A 175 13.71 10.22 -3.55
CA ASN A 175 14.36 10.71 -2.33
C ASN A 175 13.83 10.02 -1.07
N LYS A 176 12.58 9.52 -1.10
CA LYS A 176 11.98 8.83 0.04
C LYS A 176 12.42 7.37 0.09
N VAL A 177 13.67 7.16 0.50
CA VAL A 177 14.23 5.83 0.74
C VAL A 177 14.12 5.48 2.22
N LEU A 178 13.50 4.33 2.53
CA LEU A 178 13.26 3.87 3.90
C LEU A 178 14.35 2.91 4.38
N LEU A 179 14.89 2.09 3.46
CA LEU A 179 15.86 1.05 3.78
C LEU A 179 16.77 0.80 2.58
N LEU A 180 18.04 0.56 2.86
CA LEU A 180 19.02 0.04 1.90
C LEU A 180 19.55 -1.30 2.38
N GLY A 181 19.64 -2.28 1.48
CA GLY A 181 20.13 -3.61 1.77
C GLY A 181 21.17 -4.07 0.75
N SER A 182 22.26 -4.62 1.27
CA SER A 182 23.34 -5.28 0.53
C SER A 182 23.56 -6.65 1.15
N THR A 183 24.35 -7.50 0.49
CA THR A 183 24.74 -8.82 1.03
C THR A 183 25.44 -8.71 2.39
N THR A 184 26.19 -7.63 2.62
CA THR A 184 27.03 -7.44 3.82
C THR A 184 26.36 -6.61 4.91
N GLN A 185 25.51 -5.65 4.53
CA GLN A 185 24.98 -4.64 5.43
C GLN A 185 23.53 -4.29 5.10
N THR A 186 22.77 -3.90 6.12
CA THR A 186 21.42 -3.36 5.97
C THR A 186 21.32 -2.08 6.77
N ILE A 187 20.94 -0.99 6.11
CA ILE A 187 20.80 0.34 6.68
C ILE A 187 19.31 0.65 6.76
N ILE A 188 18.80 0.90 7.97
CA ILE A 188 17.39 1.12 8.24
C ILE A 188 17.16 2.61 8.58
N GLY A 189 16.27 3.27 7.84
CA GLY A 189 15.93 4.68 8.04
C GLY A 189 15.04 4.95 9.25
N ARG A 190 15.00 6.22 9.68
CA ARG A 190 14.15 6.71 10.78
C ARG A 190 13.61 8.12 10.49
N PRO A 191 12.49 8.29 9.77
CA PRO A 191 11.82 7.31 8.92
C PRO A 191 12.49 7.13 7.55
N ILE A 192 13.17 8.17 7.04
CA ILE A 192 13.87 8.18 5.76
C ILE A 192 15.40 8.16 5.96
N LEU A 193 16.14 7.76 4.93
CA LEU A 193 17.60 7.85 4.86
C LEU A 193 18.01 9.09 4.05
N PRO A 194 18.68 10.10 4.65
CA PRO A 194 18.94 11.38 3.99
C PRO A 194 19.97 11.28 2.86
N ASP A 195 20.97 10.42 3.01
CA ASP A 195 22.08 10.28 2.04
C ASP A 195 21.81 9.23 0.96
N ALA A 196 20.60 8.65 0.97
CA ALA A 196 20.20 7.61 0.03
C ALA A 196 19.39 8.21 -1.12
N ALA A 197 19.72 7.79 -2.34
CA ALA A 197 18.99 8.19 -3.53
C ALA A 197 18.84 7.00 -4.48
N VAL A 198 17.63 6.81 -5.01
CA VAL A 198 17.38 5.81 -6.05
C VAL A 198 17.09 6.54 -7.36
N HIS A 199 17.93 6.26 -8.36
CA HIS A 199 17.77 6.81 -9.70
C HIS A 199 16.84 5.92 -10.51
N ALA A 200 15.93 6.53 -11.23
CA ALA A 200 14.97 5.85 -12.10
C ALA A 200 14.71 6.71 -13.35
N PHE A 201 14.04 6.14 -14.33
CA PHE A 201 13.42 6.93 -15.40
C PHE A 201 12.01 6.42 -15.71
N VAL A 202 11.20 7.29 -16.29
CA VAL A 202 9.84 6.97 -16.73
C VAL A 202 9.90 6.21 -18.05
N GLU A 203 9.47 4.96 -18.06
CA GLU A 203 9.44 4.13 -19.27
C GLU A 203 8.18 4.41 -20.09
N GLU A 204 7.02 4.45 -19.43
CA GLU A 204 5.74 4.73 -20.08
C GLU A 204 4.67 5.17 -19.05
N HIS A 205 3.64 5.85 -19.54
CA HIS A 205 2.37 6.03 -18.82
C HIS A 205 1.35 5.05 -19.37
N ALA A 206 0.86 4.16 -18.52
CA ALA A 206 0.00 3.05 -18.92
C ALA A 206 -1.40 3.16 -18.28
N LEU A 207 -2.39 2.54 -18.92
CA LEU A 207 -3.70 2.31 -18.32
C LEU A 207 -3.74 0.89 -17.77
N ASP A 208 -4.21 0.76 -16.53
CA ASP A 208 -4.45 -0.54 -15.91
C ASP A 208 -5.58 -1.30 -16.62
N ALA A 209 -5.67 -2.59 -16.31
CA ALA A 209 -6.76 -3.43 -16.74
C ALA A 209 -8.13 -2.82 -16.38
N LYS A 210 -9.12 -3.01 -17.25
CA LYS A 210 -10.47 -2.50 -17.01
C LYS A 210 -11.09 -3.21 -15.82
N VAL A 211 -11.37 -2.47 -14.75
CA VAL A 211 -12.16 -2.94 -13.61
C VAL A 211 -13.64 -2.66 -13.89
N LEU A 212 -14.48 -3.71 -13.87
CA LEU A 212 -15.92 -3.57 -14.08
C LEU A 212 -16.64 -3.35 -12.75
N ILE A 213 -17.21 -2.16 -12.59
CA ILE A 213 -18.05 -1.79 -11.45
C ILE A 213 -19.50 -2.09 -11.81
N PHE A 214 -20.01 -3.20 -11.29
CA PHE A 214 -21.40 -3.60 -11.45
C PHE A 214 -22.21 -3.31 -10.18
N LYS A 215 -23.21 -2.43 -10.29
CA LYS A 215 -24.13 -2.08 -9.20
C LYS A 215 -25.51 -2.65 -9.52
N LYS A 216 -26.10 -3.41 -8.61
CA LYS A 216 -27.47 -3.96 -8.75
C LYS A 216 -28.22 -3.89 -7.43
N LYS A 217 -29.48 -3.45 -7.46
CA LYS A 217 -30.41 -3.54 -6.32
C LYS A 217 -31.52 -4.52 -6.65
N ARG A 218 -31.77 -5.47 -5.74
CA ARG A 218 -32.77 -6.53 -5.92
C ARG A 218 -34.18 -5.94 -5.95
N ARG A 219 -35.04 -6.38 -6.89
CA ARG A 219 -36.45 -5.96 -7.05
C ARG A 219 -36.69 -4.44 -7.24
N LYS A 220 -35.64 -3.66 -7.51
CA LYS A 220 -35.76 -2.21 -7.75
C LYS A 220 -35.50 -1.81 -9.21
N ASN A 221 -35.47 -2.79 -10.12
CA ASN A 221 -35.07 -2.65 -11.54
C ASN A 221 -33.79 -1.80 -11.75
N TYR A 222 -32.93 -1.73 -10.73
CA TYR A 222 -31.72 -0.92 -10.77
C TYR A 222 -30.53 -1.84 -11.03
N ARG A 223 -29.94 -1.67 -12.20
CA ARG A 223 -28.66 -2.25 -12.62
C ARG A 223 -27.85 -1.20 -13.36
N ARG A 224 -26.59 -1.02 -13.00
CA ARG A 224 -25.64 -0.12 -13.68
C ARG A 224 -24.30 -0.84 -13.79
N THR A 225 -23.71 -0.82 -14.98
CA THR A 225 -22.37 -1.35 -15.24
C THR A 225 -21.50 -0.18 -15.70
N ARG A 226 -20.40 0.09 -15.01
CA ARG A 226 -19.42 1.11 -15.40
C ARG A 226 -18.03 0.48 -15.44
N GLY A 227 -17.21 0.83 -16.42
CA GLY A 227 -15.80 0.48 -16.41
C GLY A 227 -14.97 1.56 -15.72
N HIS A 228 -13.93 1.16 -15.00
CA HIS A 228 -12.86 2.03 -14.51
C HIS A 228 -11.52 1.52 -15.07
N ARG A 229 -10.63 2.45 -15.42
CA ARG A 229 -9.22 2.15 -15.74
C ARG A 229 -8.38 3.18 -15.01
N GLN A 230 -7.42 2.71 -14.23
CA GLN A 230 -6.52 3.57 -13.49
C GLN A 230 -5.33 3.93 -14.37
N GLU A 231 -4.90 5.19 -14.36
CA GLU A 231 -3.65 5.61 -14.98
C GLU A 231 -2.49 5.31 -14.04
N LEU A 232 -1.44 4.69 -14.58
CA LEU A 232 -0.24 4.26 -13.88
C LEU A 232 0.99 4.81 -14.59
N THR A 233 2.06 4.98 -13.84
CA THR A 233 3.39 5.29 -14.40
C THR A 233 4.29 4.08 -14.20
N LYS A 234 4.94 3.62 -15.26
CA LYS A 234 5.95 2.57 -15.20
C LYS A 234 7.32 3.19 -15.05
N LEU A 235 7.98 2.91 -13.94
CA LEU A 235 9.33 3.37 -13.65
C LEU A 235 10.32 2.24 -13.82
N ARG A 236 11.46 2.54 -14.43
CA ARG A 236 12.59 1.63 -14.55
C ARG A 236 13.73 2.12 -13.67
N ILE A 237 14.17 1.28 -12.74
CA ILE A 237 15.20 1.61 -11.76
C ILE A 237 16.59 1.44 -12.38
N THR A 238 17.47 2.42 -12.17
CA THR A 238 18.75 2.52 -12.88
C THR A 238 19.95 2.38 -11.96
N ASP A 239 19.87 2.97 -10.77
CA ASP A 239 20.96 2.95 -9.79
C ASP A 239 20.44 3.16 -8.38
N ILE A 240 21.15 2.60 -7.42
CA ILE A 240 20.89 2.76 -5.98
C ILE A 240 22.17 3.33 -5.36
N GLN A 241 22.05 4.49 -4.72
CA GLN A 241 23.15 5.21 -4.08
C GLN A 241 22.97 5.24 -2.56
N GLY A 242 24.08 5.38 -1.81
CA GLY A 242 24.08 5.47 -0.35
C GLY A 242 24.42 4.18 0.40
N ILE A 243 24.90 3.15 -0.30
CA ILE A 243 25.37 1.89 0.31
C ILE A 243 26.64 1.39 -0.37
N GLU A 244 27.54 0.80 0.41
CA GLU A 244 28.74 0.16 -0.14
C GLU A 244 28.33 -1.06 -0.97
N LYS A 245 28.75 -1.04 -2.24
CA LYS A 245 28.47 -2.09 -3.21
C LYS A 245 29.57 -3.15 -3.09
N PRO A 246 29.24 -4.41 -2.77
CA PRO A 246 30.25 -5.46 -2.73
C PRO A 246 30.81 -5.66 -4.14
N GLU A 247 32.14 -5.75 -4.27
CA GLU A 247 32.78 -6.00 -5.54
C GLU A 247 32.32 -7.36 -6.10
N VAL A 248 31.57 -7.32 -7.19
CA VAL A 248 31.18 -8.53 -7.92
C VAL A 248 32.43 -9.00 -8.65
N ALA A 249 33.05 -10.08 -8.14
CA ALA A 249 34.12 -10.76 -8.84
C ALA A 249 33.65 -11.09 -10.27
N PRO A 250 34.42 -10.75 -11.32
CA PRO A 250 33.98 -10.95 -12.69
C PRO A 250 33.68 -12.43 -12.91
N PRO A 251 32.53 -12.78 -13.52
CA PRO A 251 32.17 -14.18 -13.73
C PRO A 251 33.27 -14.85 -14.57
N LEU A 252 33.93 -15.85 -13.99
CA LEU A 252 34.87 -16.71 -14.70
C LEU A 252 34.14 -17.26 -15.93
N LYS A 253 34.67 -16.97 -17.12
CA LYS A 253 34.15 -17.48 -18.39
C LYS A 253 34.16 -19.01 -18.31
N THR A 254 33.01 -19.63 -18.06
CA THR A 254 32.87 -21.08 -18.23
C THR A 254 33.01 -21.38 -19.72
N GLU A 255 34.17 -21.89 -20.11
CA GLU A 255 34.40 -22.44 -21.44
C GLU A 255 33.29 -23.46 -21.75
N LYS A 256 32.54 -23.23 -22.83
CA LYS A 256 31.58 -24.19 -23.36
C LYS A 256 32.35 -25.46 -23.73
N LYS A 257 32.35 -26.48 -22.86
CA LYS A 257 32.77 -27.84 -23.22
C LYS A 257 31.87 -28.29 -24.37
N GLY A 258 32.42 -28.27 -25.58
CA GLY A 258 31.76 -28.73 -26.79
C GLY A 258 31.28 -30.17 -26.59
N VAL A 259 29.97 -30.38 -26.76
CA VAL A 259 29.37 -31.71 -26.83
C VAL A 259 29.97 -32.40 -28.05
N LYS A 260 30.89 -33.35 -27.83
CA LYS A 260 31.36 -34.26 -28.88
C LYS A 260 30.16 -35.07 -29.35
N LYS A 261 29.68 -34.82 -30.57
CA LYS A 261 28.72 -35.70 -31.25
C LYS A 261 29.38 -37.07 -31.38
N VAL A 262 28.89 -38.05 -30.64
CA VAL A 262 29.26 -39.45 -30.84
C VAL A 262 28.58 -39.88 -32.14
N ALA A 263 29.38 -40.15 -33.17
CA ALA A 263 28.90 -40.78 -34.39
C ALA A 263 28.57 -42.24 -34.07
N VAL A 264 27.30 -42.63 -34.22
CA VAL A 264 26.90 -44.03 -34.26
C VAL A 264 27.22 -44.52 -35.67
N ALA A 265 28.17 -45.45 -35.78
CA ALA A 265 28.53 -46.09 -37.03
C ALA A 265 27.60 -47.29 -37.30
N ALA A 266 27.12 -47.33 -38.55
CA ALA A 266 26.53 -48.44 -39.35
C ALA A 266 25.55 -49.39 -38.66
#